data_AF-A0A946DJE4-F1
#
_entry.id   AF-A0A946DJE4-F1
#
_cell.length_a   1.000
_cell.length_b   1.000
_cell.length_c   1.000
_cell.angle_alpha   90.00
_cell.angle_beta   90.00
_cell.angle_gamma   90.00
#
_symmetry.space_group_name_H-M   'P 1'
#
loop_
_entity.id
_entity.type
_entity.pdbx_description
1 polymer ?
#
loop_
_entity_poly.entity_id
_entity_poly.type
_entity_poly.pdbx_seq_one_letter_code
_entity_poly.pdbx_strand_id
1 'polypeptide(L)'
;MLLTITYGGLVSALGYFASFKGSKPSSQNNQQTAGWKVITFIFVTILPLTLWGMHSAAGLAAFINPVALSVFGITIIAAILLSDSDHRVEVLCQASLLSAMISLVFGLIVLYRSFSGDGINEGMYEGLSIAMNGLLYGLYSYICIYLVSYKFGTTERIDAPLMNWHWMEVTGFFIFMFFAPETLRESLLH
;
A
#
# COMPACT_ATOMS: atom_id res chain seq x y z
N MET A 1 -12.28 -2.03 10.11
CA MET A 1 -11.11 -2.31 9.23
C MET A 1 -11.43 -3.37 8.19
N LEU A 2 -11.85 -4.58 8.57
CA LEU A 2 -12.27 -5.60 7.60
C LEU A 2 -13.40 -5.10 6.69
N LEU A 3 -14.44 -4.49 7.29
CA LEU A 3 -15.59 -3.92 6.59
C LEU A 3 -15.18 -2.86 5.54
N THR A 4 -14.24 -1.99 5.89
CA THR A 4 -13.72 -0.93 5.01
C THR A 4 -12.91 -1.52 3.85
N ILE A 5 -12.12 -2.57 4.10
CA ILE A 5 -11.42 -3.34 3.07
C ILE A 5 -12.43 -4.02 2.14
N THR A 6 -13.51 -4.60 2.68
CA THR A 6 -14.56 -5.24 1.87
C THR A 6 -15.26 -4.24 0.96
N TYR A 7 -15.59 -3.05 1.46
CA TYR A 7 -16.19 -1.99 0.64
C TYR A 7 -15.24 -1.46 -0.44
N GLY A 8 -13.96 -1.23 -0.10
CA GLY A 8 -12.95 -0.84 -1.08
C GLY A 8 -12.74 -1.90 -2.17
N GLY A 9 -12.67 -3.18 -1.78
CA GLY A 9 -12.55 -4.31 -2.70
C GLY A 9 -13.75 -4.43 -3.65
N LEU A 10 -14.98 -4.28 -3.13
CA LEU A 10 -16.20 -4.28 -3.93
C LEU A 10 -16.23 -3.15 -4.96
N VAL A 11 -15.88 -1.93 -4.56
CA VAL A 11 -15.82 -0.77 -5.48
C VAL A 11 -14.76 -0.97 -6.55
N SER A 12 -13.60 -1.52 -6.19
CA SER A 12 -12.52 -1.82 -7.14
C SER A 12 -12.93 -2.90 -8.15
N ALA A 13 -13.58 -3.97 -7.69
CA ALA A 13 -14.10 -5.03 -8.55
C ALA A 13 -15.16 -4.50 -9.53
N LEU A 14 -16.09 -3.65 -9.06
CA LEU A 14 -17.08 -3.00 -9.91
C LEU A 14 -16.43 -2.09 -10.97
N GLY A 15 -15.40 -1.33 -10.59
CA GLY A 15 -14.62 -0.52 -11.53
C GLY A 15 -13.90 -1.36 -12.60
N TYR A 16 -13.30 -2.48 -12.18
CA TYR A 16 -12.66 -3.43 -13.10
C TYR A 16 -13.67 -4.00 -14.11
N PHE A 17 -14.84 -4.46 -13.64
CA PHE A 17 -15.88 -4.99 -14.52
C PHE A 17 -16.47 -3.93 -15.47
N ALA A 18 -16.58 -2.67 -15.02
CA ALA A 18 -17.03 -1.57 -15.86
C ALA A 18 -16.07 -1.28 -17.03
N SER A 19 -14.76 -1.52 -16.86
CA SER A 19 -13.74 -1.34 -17.91
C SER A 19 -13.96 -2.24 -19.13
N PHE A 20 -14.57 -3.42 -18.94
CA PHE A 20 -14.89 -4.36 -20.04
C PHE A 20 -16.11 -3.95 -20.86
N LYS A 21 -16.92 -3.00 -20.40
CA LYS A 21 -18.19 -2.63 -21.06
C LYS A 21 -18.01 -1.62 -22.22
N GLY A 22 -16.78 -1.23 -22.58
CA GLY A 22 -16.55 -0.13 -23.52
C GLY A 22 -15.31 -0.17 -24.42
N SER A 23 -14.59 -1.30 -24.54
CA SER A 23 -13.40 -1.36 -25.38
C SER A 23 -13.74 -1.48 -26.88
N LYS A 24 -14.04 -0.35 -27.53
CA LYS A 24 -13.72 -0.22 -28.96
C LYS A 24 -12.19 -0.19 -29.09
N PRO A 25 -11.57 -0.93 -30.03
CA PRO A 25 -10.14 -0.88 -30.22
C PRO A 25 -9.79 0.42 -30.93
N SER A 26 -9.63 1.52 -30.19
CA SER A 26 -9.00 2.72 -30.75
C SER A 26 -7.50 2.46 -30.81
N SER A 27 -7.05 2.04 -31.98
CA SER A 27 -5.72 2.36 -32.49
C SER A 27 -5.52 3.87 -32.33
N GLN A 28 -4.81 4.30 -31.29
CA GLN A 28 -4.12 5.58 -31.30
C GLN A 28 -3.10 5.66 -30.17
N ASN A 29 -1.86 5.70 -30.63
CA ASN A 29 -0.61 5.98 -29.93
C ASN A 29 -0.55 7.44 -29.41
N ASN A 30 -1.65 7.94 -28.83
CA ASN A 30 -1.71 9.25 -28.20
C ASN A 30 -1.78 9.02 -26.70
N GLN A 31 -0.62 9.09 -26.07
CA GLN A 31 -0.48 9.09 -24.63
C GLN A 31 -1.27 10.29 -24.06
N GLN A 32 -2.52 10.05 -23.70
CA GLN A 32 -3.46 11.11 -23.34
C GLN A 32 -3.09 11.60 -21.93
N THR A 33 -2.26 12.63 -21.87
CA THR A 33 -1.79 13.18 -20.61
C THR A 33 -2.94 13.81 -19.84
N ALA A 34 -3.07 13.46 -18.56
CA ALA A 34 -4.11 14.05 -17.71
C ALA A 34 -3.76 15.52 -17.39
N GLY A 35 -4.74 16.40 -17.54
CA GLY A 35 -4.60 17.81 -17.13
C GLY A 35 -4.41 17.93 -15.61
N TRP A 36 -3.60 18.88 -15.16
CA TRP A 36 -3.31 19.09 -13.73
C TRP A 36 -4.59 19.30 -12.91
N LYS A 37 -5.62 19.95 -13.49
CA LYS A 37 -6.94 20.13 -12.88
C LYS A 37 -7.60 18.80 -12.47
N VAL A 38 -7.47 17.75 -13.30
CA VAL A 38 -8.07 16.43 -13.02
C VAL A 38 -7.30 15.74 -11.89
N ILE A 39 -5.96 15.74 -11.96
CA ILE A 39 -5.11 15.16 -10.93
C ILE A 39 -5.32 15.87 -9.59
N THR A 40 -5.34 17.20 -9.58
CA THR A 40 -5.63 18.00 -8.38
C THR A 40 -7.02 17.70 -7.85
N PHE A 41 -8.05 17.57 -8.69
CA PHE A 41 -9.40 17.21 -8.26
C PHE A 41 -9.44 15.82 -7.59
N ILE A 42 -8.75 14.84 -8.16
CA ILE A 42 -8.63 13.50 -7.58
C ILE A 42 -7.94 13.58 -6.21
N PHE A 43 -6.80 14.27 -6.10
CA PHE A 43 -6.10 14.43 -4.82
C PHE A 43 -6.94 15.17 -3.78
N VAL A 44 -7.60 16.27 -4.15
CA VAL A 44 -8.47 17.05 -3.26
C VAL A 44 -9.66 16.23 -2.78
N THR A 45 -10.07 15.20 -3.52
CA THR A 45 -11.14 14.29 -3.09
C THR A 45 -10.59 13.17 -2.22
N ILE A 46 -9.54 12.48 -2.67
CA ILE A 46 -8.99 11.30 -1.99
C ILE A 46 -8.30 11.66 -0.66
N LEU A 47 -7.48 12.71 -0.60
CA LEU A 47 -6.73 13.10 0.62
C LEU A 47 -7.64 13.38 1.82
N PRO A 48 -8.68 14.24 1.72
CA PRO A 48 -9.54 14.51 2.86
C PRO A 48 -10.36 13.30 3.27
N LEU A 49 -10.82 12.49 2.30
CA LEU A 49 -11.54 11.25 2.59
C LEU A 49 -10.68 10.24 3.35
N THR A 50 -9.42 10.06 2.96
CA THR A 50 -8.50 9.16 3.67
C THR A 50 -8.17 9.68 5.07
N LEU A 51 -7.85 10.97 5.21
CA LEU A 51 -7.57 11.60 6.50
C LEU A 51 -8.77 11.56 7.44
N TRP A 52 -9.97 11.80 6.92
CA TRP A 52 -11.22 11.67 7.68
C TRP A 52 -11.44 10.24 8.14
N GLY A 53 -11.24 9.26 7.25
CA GLY A 53 -11.33 7.84 7.58
C GLY A 53 -10.34 7.42 8.66
N MET A 54 -9.09 7.87 8.56
CA MET A 54 -8.05 7.63 9.56
C MET A 54 -8.41 8.24 10.91
N HIS A 55 -8.79 9.53 10.93
CA HIS A 55 -9.18 10.23 12.15
C HIS A 55 -10.35 9.53 12.85
N SER A 56 -11.38 9.14 12.09
CA SER A 56 -12.57 8.46 12.61
C SER A 56 -12.29 7.04 13.11
N ALA A 57 -11.29 6.36 12.56
CA ALA A 57 -10.98 4.97 12.90
C ALA A 57 -10.13 4.82 14.16
N ALA A 58 -9.07 5.62 14.31
CA ALA A 58 -8.11 5.48 15.41
C ALA A 58 -7.40 6.79 15.81
N GLY A 59 -7.80 7.94 15.23
CA GLY A 59 -7.07 9.19 15.33
C GLY A 59 -5.80 9.21 14.46
N LEU A 60 -5.36 10.40 14.04
CA LEU A 60 -4.22 10.54 13.11
C LEU A 60 -2.89 10.07 13.71
N ALA A 61 -2.72 10.19 15.04
CA ALA A 61 -1.48 9.79 15.72
C ALA A 61 -1.19 8.29 15.61
N ALA A 62 -2.22 7.43 15.54
CA ALA A 62 -2.06 5.99 15.37
C ALA A 62 -1.45 5.62 14.01
N PHE A 63 -1.48 6.54 13.05
CA PHE A 63 -0.93 6.37 11.71
C PHE A 63 0.46 6.99 11.54
N ILE A 64 1.15 7.28 12.64
CA ILE A 64 2.53 7.77 12.66
C ILE A 64 3.36 6.75 13.44
N ASN A 65 3.89 5.76 12.72
CA ASN A 65 4.82 4.78 13.29
C ASN A 65 6.25 5.13 12.85
N PRO A 66 7.17 5.44 13.80
CA PRO A 66 8.51 5.92 13.46
C PRO A 66 9.35 4.87 12.71
N VAL A 67 9.18 3.58 13.04
CA VAL A 67 9.90 2.48 12.37
C VAL A 67 9.44 2.38 10.92
N ALA A 68 8.13 2.27 10.68
CA ALA A 68 7.59 2.22 9.31
C ALA A 68 7.93 3.49 8.51
N LEU A 69 7.90 4.67 9.14
CA LEU A 69 8.23 5.93 8.49
C LEU A 69 9.71 5.99 8.09
N SER A 70 10.61 5.50 8.94
CA SER A 70 12.05 5.44 8.63
C SER A 70 12.34 4.46 7.48
N VAL A 71 11.73 3.27 7.48
CA VAL A 71 11.85 2.29 6.38
C VAL A 71 11.35 2.90 5.07
N PHE A 72 10.19 3.55 5.08
CA PHE A 72 9.65 4.26 3.94
C PHE A 72 10.59 5.38 3.46
N GLY A 73 11.04 6.24 4.37
CA GLY A 73 11.94 7.34 4.05
C GLY A 73 13.25 6.86 3.41
N ILE A 74 13.90 5.85 4.01
CA ILE A 74 15.17 5.31 3.53
C ILE A 74 15.01 4.70 2.12
N THR A 75 13.97 3.90 1.91
CA THR A 75 13.72 3.25 0.61
C THR A 75 13.42 4.25 -0.51
N ILE A 76 12.62 5.28 -0.22
CA ILE A 76 12.33 6.35 -1.19
C ILE A 76 13.56 7.21 -1.47
N ILE A 77 14.33 7.60 -0.44
CA ILE A 77 15.57 8.35 -0.62
C ILE A 77 16.57 7.54 -1.44
N ALA A 78 16.74 6.26 -1.14
CA ALA A 78 17.60 5.35 -1.92
C ALA A 78 17.14 5.28 -3.38
N ALA A 79 15.84 5.13 -3.63
CA ALA A 79 15.28 5.16 -4.98
C ALA A 79 15.59 6.46 -5.72
N ILE A 80 15.47 7.63 -5.06
CA ILE A 80 15.76 8.93 -5.68
C ILE A 80 17.25 9.06 -6.00
N LEU A 81 18.14 8.66 -5.09
CA LEU A 81 19.58 8.80 -5.22
C LEU A 81 20.19 7.83 -6.24
N LEU A 82 19.65 6.62 -6.33
CA LEU A 82 20.22 5.54 -7.15
C LEU A 82 19.54 5.40 -8.52
N SER A 83 18.37 6.01 -8.73
CA SER A 83 17.67 5.92 -10.02
C SER A 83 18.07 7.02 -11.00
N ASP A 84 18.26 6.61 -12.25
CA ASP A 84 18.29 7.51 -13.39
C ASP A 84 16.93 8.19 -13.59
N SER A 85 16.94 9.41 -14.12
CA SER A 85 15.72 10.21 -14.35
C SER A 85 14.69 9.49 -15.20
N ASP A 86 15.14 8.63 -16.12
CA ASP A 86 14.25 7.90 -17.03
C ASP A 86 13.49 6.78 -16.31
N HIS A 87 14.11 6.06 -15.38
CA HIS A 87 13.45 4.93 -14.70
C HIS A 87 12.87 5.32 -13.33
N ARG A 88 13.05 6.58 -12.92
CA ARG A 88 12.71 7.06 -11.57
C ARG A 88 11.28 6.76 -11.14
N VAL A 89 10.30 6.87 -12.05
CA VAL A 89 8.89 6.61 -11.73
C VAL A 89 8.64 5.13 -11.41
N GLU A 90 9.21 4.22 -12.20
CA GLU A 90 9.13 2.78 -11.97
C GLU A 90 9.82 2.39 -10.65
N VAL A 91 11.05 2.89 -10.45
CA VAL A 91 11.85 2.60 -9.25
C VAL A 91 11.16 3.14 -7.99
N LEU A 92 10.50 4.30 -8.05
CA LEU A 92 9.73 4.84 -6.92
C LEU A 92 8.49 3.98 -6.58
N CYS A 93 7.80 3.43 -7.59
CA CYS A 93 6.72 2.47 -7.36
C CYS A 93 7.23 1.20 -6.70
N GLN A 94 8.33 0.63 -7.21
CA GLN A 94 8.98 -0.55 -6.64
C GLN A 94 9.49 -0.30 -5.23
N ALA A 95 10.07 0.87 -4.96
CA ALA A 95 10.53 1.26 -3.63
C ALA A 95 9.37 1.41 -2.64
N SER A 96 8.23 1.94 -3.10
CA SER A 96 7.02 2.04 -2.29
C SER A 96 6.52 0.64 -1.88
N LEU A 97 6.49 -0.32 -2.81
CA LEU A 97 6.15 -1.72 -2.51
C LEU A 97 7.19 -2.37 -1.57
N LEU A 98 8.48 -2.20 -1.86
CA LEU A 98 9.58 -2.75 -1.04
C LEU A 98 9.51 -2.24 0.41
N SER A 99 9.21 -0.96 0.60
CA SER A 99 9.05 -0.36 1.93
C SER A 99 7.93 -1.02 2.73
N ALA A 100 6.82 -1.36 2.08
CA ALA A 100 5.69 -2.05 2.69
C ALA A 100 6.07 -3.50 3.05
N MET A 101 6.78 -4.19 2.16
CA MET A 101 7.28 -5.56 2.42
C MET A 101 8.25 -5.60 3.61
N ILE A 102 9.23 -4.69 3.66
CA ILE A 102 10.20 -4.63 4.77
C ILE A 102 9.49 -4.31 6.09
N SER A 103 8.57 -3.34 6.08
CA SER A 103 7.78 -2.99 7.26
C SER A 103 6.91 -4.15 7.74
N LEU A 104 6.33 -4.92 6.82
CA LEU A 104 5.58 -6.14 7.13
C LEU A 104 6.47 -7.18 7.80
N VAL A 105 7.66 -7.44 7.26
CA VAL A 105 8.64 -8.37 7.85
C VAL A 105 9.07 -7.89 9.24
N PHE A 106 9.34 -6.59 9.42
CA PHE A 106 9.66 -6.04 10.74
C PHE A 106 8.52 -6.20 11.74
N GLY A 107 7.28 -5.93 11.31
CA GLY A 107 6.10 -6.17 12.12
C GLY A 107 5.99 -7.63 12.56
N LEU A 108 6.26 -8.58 11.67
CA LEU A 108 6.27 -10.01 11.98
C LEU A 108 7.41 -10.40 12.94
N ILE A 109 8.60 -9.83 12.78
CA ILE A 109 9.71 -10.07 13.70
C ILE A 109 9.32 -9.64 15.12
N VAL A 110 8.67 -8.48 15.27
CA VAL A 110 8.18 -7.99 16.56
C VAL A 110 7.08 -8.91 17.11
N LEU A 111 6.11 -9.30 16.27
CA LEU A 111 5.04 -10.22 16.63
C LEU A 111 5.58 -11.55 17.17
N TYR A 112 6.46 -12.23 16.41
CA TYR A 112 7.00 -13.54 16.79
C TYR A 112 7.96 -13.49 17.98
N ARG A 113 8.67 -12.39 18.18
CA ARG A 113 9.43 -12.18 19.43
C ARG A 113 8.51 -12.08 20.65
N SER A 114 7.33 -11.47 20.50
CA SER A 114 6.33 -11.38 21.56
C SER A 114 5.82 -12.74 22.01
N PHE A 115 5.70 -13.71 21.09
CA PHE A 115 5.32 -15.09 21.43
C PHE A 115 6.41 -15.85 22.20
N SER A 116 7.65 -15.35 22.21
CA SER A 116 8.80 -15.99 22.86
C SER A 116 9.21 -15.34 24.19
N GLY A 117 8.50 -14.31 24.69
CA GLY A 117 8.85 -13.54 25.90
C GLY A 117 7.65 -12.88 26.62
N ASP A 118 7.91 -12.20 27.75
CA ASP A 118 6.90 -11.58 28.63
C ASP A 118 5.97 -10.60 27.90
N GLY A 119 4.69 -10.95 27.75
CA GLY A 119 3.63 -10.05 27.30
C GLY A 119 3.07 -10.35 25.91
N ILE A 120 2.21 -11.37 25.82
CA ILE A 120 1.55 -11.85 24.59
C ILE A 120 0.83 -10.73 23.80
N ASN A 121 0.41 -9.65 24.49
CA ASN A 121 -0.41 -8.59 23.89
C ASN A 121 0.39 -7.37 23.39
N GLU A 122 1.52 -7.00 24.00
CA GLU A 122 2.20 -5.73 23.68
C GLU A 122 2.91 -5.79 22.33
N GLY A 123 3.65 -6.87 22.04
CA GLY A 123 4.34 -7.02 20.76
C GLY A 123 3.40 -7.31 19.59
N MET A 124 2.19 -7.82 19.84
CA MET A 124 1.17 -7.96 18.80
C MET A 124 0.72 -6.58 18.29
N TYR A 125 0.37 -5.65 19.18
CA TYR A 125 -0.08 -4.31 18.78
C TYR A 125 1.05 -3.50 18.13
N GLU A 126 2.27 -3.61 18.64
CA GLU A 126 3.43 -2.93 18.06
C GLU A 126 3.77 -3.48 16.67
N GLY A 127 3.88 -4.80 16.53
CA GLY A 127 4.15 -5.45 15.25
C GLY A 127 3.08 -5.14 14.21
N LEU A 128 1.81 -5.17 14.62
CA LEU A 128 0.68 -4.80 13.77
C LEU A 128 0.74 -3.32 13.35
N SER A 129 1.09 -2.42 14.27
CA SER A 129 1.25 -0.99 13.99
C SER A 129 2.32 -0.74 12.93
N ILE A 130 3.48 -1.41 13.02
CA ILE A 130 4.57 -1.28 12.05
C ILE A 130 4.11 -1.76 10.66
N ALA A 131 3.55 -2.97 10.59
CA ALA A 131 3.12 -3.58 9.33
C ALA A 131 2.01 -2.76 8.64
N MET A 132 0.99 -2.34 9.39
CA MET A 132 -0.13 -1.56 8.86
C MET A 132 0.29 -0.18 8.36
N ASN A 133 1.13 0.52 9.12
CA ASN A 133 1.65 1.82 8.70
C ASN A 133 2.57 1.71 7.48
N GLY A 134 3.41 0.67 7.42
CA GLY A 134 4.24 0.42 6.25
C GLY A 134 3.42 0.16 4.98
N LEU A 135 2.38 -0.68 5.07
CA LEU A 135 1.41 -0.90 4.00
C LEU A 135 0.73 0.40 3.57
N LEU A 136 0.28 1.21 4.54
CA LEU A 136 -0.37 2.49 4.27
C LEU A 136 0.55 3.44 3.53
N TYR A 137 1.77 3.68 4.03
CA TYR A 137 2.71 4.64 3.44
C TYR A 137 3.12 4.21 2.04
N GLY A 138 3.48 2.94 1.87
CA GLY A 138 3.86 2.38 0.57
C GLY A 138 2.73 2.46 -0.45
N LEU A 139 1.53 2.01 -0.09
CA LEU A 139 0.39 2.00 -1.02
C LEU A 139 -0.03 3.42 -1.40
N TYR A 140 -0.08 4.30 -0.40
CA TYR A 140 -0.44 5.70 -0.63
C TYR A 140 0.57 6.40 -1.54
N SER A 141 1.86 6.17 -1.31
CA SER A 141 2.94 6.66 -2.17
C SER A 141 2.80 6.14 -3.60
N TYR A 142 2.60 4.83 -3.77
CA TYR A 142 2.39 4.21 -5.08
C TYR A 142 1.21 4.85 -5.84
N ILE A 143 0.06 5.03 -5.20
CA ILE A 143 -1.12 5.68 -5.81
C ILE A 143 -0.79 7.12 -6.22
N CYS A 144 -0.09 7.87 -5.37
CA CYS A 144 0.32 9.24 -5.69
C CYS A 144 1.22 9.28 -6.95
N ILE A 145 2.24 8.43 -6.98
CA ILE A 145 3.20 8.33 -8.10
C ILE A 145 2.47 7.92 -9.38
N TYR A 146 1.57 6.93 -9.29
CA TYR A 146 0.78 6.45 -10.42
C TYR A 146 -0.11 7.56 -11.00
N LEU A 147 -0.83 8.30 -10.16
CA LEU A 147 -1.66 9.42 -10.60
C LEU A 147 -0.82 10.54 -11.26
N VAL A 148 0.33 10.86 -10.69
CA VAL A 148 1.24 11.87 -11.23
C VAL A 148 1.86 11.40 -12.55
N SER A 149 2.09 10.10 -12.74
CA SER A 149 2.65 9.54 -13.99
C SER A 149 1.79 9.84 -15.22
N TYR A 150 0.46 9.95 -15.06
CA TYR A 150 -0.45 10.33 -16.14
C TYR A 150 -0.22 11.75 -16.65
N LYS A 151 0.31 12.65 -15.81
CA LYS A 151 0.68 14.00 -16.26
C LYS A 151 1.90 13.98 -17.16
N PHE A 152 2.89 13.17 -16.80
CA PHE A 152 4.20 13.16 -17.41
C PHE A 152 4.29 12.20 -18.60
N GLY A 153 3.25 11.42 -18.89
CA GLY A 153 3.32 10.41 -19.94
C GLY A 153 4.34 9.32 -19.59
N THR A 154 4.42 8.96 -18.31
CA THR A 154 5.33 7.89 -17.83
C THR A 154 4.57 6.69 -17.30
N THR A 155 3.24 6.69 -17.40
CA THR A 155 2.37 5.60 -16.91
C THR A 155 2.66 4.26 -17.57
N GLU A 156 3.04 4.25 -18.85
CA GLU A 156 3.40 3.03 -19.58
C GLU A 156 4.67 2.34 -19.04
N ARG A 157 5.51 3.08 -18.30
CA ARG A 157 6.69 2.52 -17.61
C ARG A 157 6.31 1.80 -16.33
N ILE A 158 5.08 1.97 -15.85
CA ILE A 158 4.57 1.27 -14.68
C ILE A 158 3.78 0.06 -15.15
N ASP A 159 4.30 -1.14 -14.90
CA ASP A 159 3.53 -2.38 -15.05
C ASP A 159 2.48 -2.48 -13.93
N ALA A 160 1.35 -1.79 -14.13
CA ALA A 160 0.26 -1.74 -13.16
C ALA A 160 -0.36 -3.12 -12.87
N PRO A 161 -0.58 -4.01 -13.86
CA PRO A 161 -1.02 -5.38 -13.60
C PRO A 161 -0.10 -6.13 -12.63
N LEU A 162 1.21 -6.12 -12.87
CA LEU A 162 2.19 -6.79 -12.01
C LEU A 162 2.24 -6.15 -10.63
N MET A 163 2.26 -4.82 -10.56
CA MET A 163 2.32 -4.11 -9.28
C MET A 163 1.07 -4.35 -8.43
N ASN A 164 -0.12 -4.37 -9.05
CA ASN A 164 -1.37 -4.70 -8.37
C ASN A 164 -1.37 -6.14 -7.85
N TRP A 165 -0.81 -7.08 -8.62
CA TRP A 165 -0.63 -8.46 -8.17
C TRP A 165 0.23 -8.52 -6.91
N HIS A 166 1.39 -7.85 -6.91
CA HIS A 166 2.25 -7.80 -5.72
C HIS A 166 1.58 -7.12 -4.52
N TRP A 167 0.83 -6.04 -4.73
CA TRP A 167 0.06 -5.42 -3.64
C TRP A 167 -0.97 -6.39 -3.03
N MET A 168 -1.62 -7.21 -3.85
CA MET A 168 -2.52 -8.26 -3.38
C MET A 168 -1.77 -9.34 -2.60
N GLU A 169 -0.59 -9.77 -3.06
CA GLU A 169 0.25 -10.74 -2.36
C GLU A 169 0.68 -10.23 -0.98
N VAL A 170 1.22 -9.01 -0.90
CA VAL A 170 1.70 -8.43 0.37
C VAL A 170 0.54 -8.21 1.34
N THR A 171 -0.62 -7.75 0.85
CA THR A 171 -1.81 -7.56 1.69
C THR A 171 -2.39 -8.89 2.15
N GLY A 172 -2.44 -9.90 1.26
CA GLY A 172 -2.87 -11.25 1.61
C GLY A 172 -1.96 -11.87 2.66
N PHE A 173 -0.64 -11.75 2.48
CA PHE A 173 0.35 -12.23 3.45
C PHE A 173 0.17 -11.54 4.81
N PHE A 174 -0.04 -10.22 4.83
CA PHE A 174 -0.37 -9.50 6.06
C PHE A 174 -1.61 -10.07 6.76
N ILE A 175 -2.70 -10.27 6.02
CA ILE A 175 -3.95 -10.81 6.58
C ILE A 175 -3.71 -12.20 7.16
N PHE A 176 -3.07 -13.11 6.42
CA PHE A 176 -2.83 -14.46 6.89
C PHE A 176 -1.89 -14.52 8.08
N MET A 177 -0.88 -13.65 8.16
CA MET A 177 0.11 -13.75 9.24
C MET A 177 -0.33 -13.06 10.54
N PHE A 178 -1.15 -12.00 10.47
CA PHE A 178 -1.62 -11.27 11.66
C PHE A 178 -3.05 -11.64 12.11
N PHE A 179 -3.88 -12.18 11.20
CA PHE A 179 -5.29 -12.44 11.49
C PHE A 179 -5.74 -13.87 11.21
N ALA A 180 -4.87 -14.77 10.74
CA ALA A 180 -5.24 -16.18 10.70
C ALA A 180 -5.44 -16.69 12.13
N PRO A 181 -6.49 -17.50 12.37
CA PRO A 181 -6.69 -18.14 13.65
C PRO A 181 -5.50 -19.07 13.96
N GLU A 182 -5.15 -19.17 15.24
CA GLU A 182 -4.12 -20.11 15.70
C GLU A 182 -4.42 -21.51 15.20
N THR A 183 -3.38 -22.21 14.75
CA THR A 183 -3.56 -23.59 14.31
C THR A 183 -3.85 -24.47 15.53
N LEU A 184 -4.60 -25.57 15.34
CA LEU A 184 -4.89 -26.54 16.40
C LEU A 184 -3.62 -27.00 17.16
N ARG A 185 -2.46 -26.99 16.49
CA ARG A 185 -1.17 -27.34 17.09
C ARG A 185 -0.69 -26.29 18.10
N GLU A 186 -0.85 -25.00 17.81
CA GLU A 186 -0.48 -23.91 18.74
C GLU A 186 -1.42 -23.89 19.95
N SER A 187 -2.73 -24.06 19.73
CA SER A 187 -3.71 -24.13 20.82
C SER A 187 -3.53 -25.35 21.75
N LEU A 188 -2.93 -26.44 21.27
CA LEU A 188 -2.70 -27.66 22.07
C LEU A 188 -1.35 -27.69 22.81
N LEU A 189 -0.46 -26.74 22.50
CA LEU A 189 0.88 -26.63 23.11
C LEU A 189 1.01 -25.48 24.12
N HIS A 190 -0.07 -24.73 24.34
CA HIS A 190 -0.24 -23.77 25.43
C HIS A 190 -0.86 -24.40 26.68
#